data_AF-A0A6C0LZ38-F1
#
_entry.id   AF-A0A6C0LZ38-F1
#
_cell.length_a   1.000
_cell.length_b   1.000
_cell.length_c   1.000
_cell.angle_alpha   90.00
_cell.angle_beta   90.00
_cell.angle_gamma   90.00
#
_symmetry.space_group_name_H-M   'P 1'
#
loop_
_entity.id
_entity.type
_entity.pdbx_description
1 polymer ?
#
loop_
_entity_poly.entity_id
_entity_poly.type
_entity_poly.pdbx_seq_one_letter_code
_entity_poly.pdbx_strand_id
1 'polypeptide(L)'
;MVFIVFYIQTDIPENSEVLGVFNNKEEAVRELLERANYREKNGKLTQYMDQCDEYDSFADLYNIVFSNMELVDVDIYRITEIPL
;
A
#
# COMPACT_ATOMS: atom_id res chain seq x y z
N MET A 1 -1.00 -18.58 -7.36
CA MET A 1 -1.27 -17.15 -7.59
C MET A 1 -0.09 -16.38 -7.04
N VAL A 2 0.29 -15.29 -7.72
CA VAL A 2 1.39 -14.41 -7.34
C VAL A 2 0.86 -12.98 -7.29
N PHE A 3 1.31 -12.20 -6.33
CA PHE A 3 0.90 -10.81 -6.10
C PHE A 3 2.08 -9.90 -6.39
N ILE A 4 1.92 -8.97 -7.32
CA ILE A 4 2.95 -7.97 -7.65
C ILE A 4 2.51 -6.62 -7.10
N VAL A 5 3.38 -5.98 -6.31
CA VAL A 5 3.15 -4.64 -5.79
C VAL A 5 3.84 -3.64 -6.71
N PHE A 6 3.07 -2.65 -7.17
CA PHE A 6 3.53 -1.55 -8.00
C PHE A 6 3.42 -0.24 -7.23
N TYR A 7 4.42 0.61 -7.41
CA TYR A 7 4.29 2.05 -7.20
C TYR A 7 4.15 2.72 -8.57
N ILE A 8 3.16 3.59 -8.70
CA ILE A 8 2.89 4.35 -9.92
C ILE A 8 2.97 5.82 -9.56
N GLN A 9 4.05 6.47 -10.01
CA GLN A 9 4.17 7.91 -9.84
C GLN A 9 3.20 8.61 -10.80
N THR A 10 2.30 9.43 -10.27
CA THR A 10 1.24 10.05 -11.08
C THR A 10 1.76 11.19 -11.96
N ASP A 11 2.79 11.91 -11.50
CA ASP A 11 3.37 13.05 -12.22
C ASP A 11 4.38 12.64 -13.31
N ILE A 12 5.19 11.61 -13.06
CA ILE A 12 6.24 11.14 -13.99
C ILE A 12 6.18 9.60 -14.04
N PRO A 13 5.27 9.02 -14.85
CA PRO A 13 5.01 7.58 -14.86
C PRO A 13 6.25 6.71 -15.13
N GLU A 14 7.28 7.24 -15.77
CA GLU A 14 8.55 6.54 -16.03
C GLU A 14 9.32 6.20 -14.74
N ASN A 15 9.05 6.89 -13.63
CA ASN A 15 9.62 6.57 -12.32
C ASN A 15 8.77 5.55 -11.54
N SER A 16 7.71 5.02 -12.14
CA SER A 16 6.95 3.91 -11.56
C SER A 16 7.83 2.67 -11.44
N GLU A 17 7.63 1.88 -10.40
CA GLU A 17 8.47 0.73 -10.13
C GLU A 17 7.68 -0.48 -9.61
N VAL A 18 8.26 -1.66 -9.82
CA VAL A 18 7.83 -2.89 -9.14
C VAL A 18 8.50 -2.93 -7.79
N LEU A 19 7.70 -2.83 -6.73
CA LEU A 19 8.18 -2.84 -5.35
C LEU A 19 8.50 -4.25 -4.84
N GLY A 20 7.77 -5.25 -5.33
CA GLY A 20 8.01 -6.63 -4.94
C GLY A 20 7.03 -7.63 -5.54
N VAL A 21 7.40 -8.92 -5.40
CA VAL A 21 6.61 -10.07 -5.85
C VAL A 21 6.42 -11.02 -4.68
N PHE A 22 5.18 -11.35 -4.38
CA PHE A 22 4.79 -12.08 -3.18
C PHE A 22 3.90 -13.27 -3.53
N ASN A 23 4.01 -14.35 -2.75
CA ASN A 23 3.13 -15.52 -2.89
C ASN A 23 1.92 -15.44 -1.95
N ASN A 24 1.83 -14.38 -1.14
CA ASN A 24 0.79 -14.15 -0.15
C ASN A 24 0.26 -12.71 -0.29
N LYS A 25 -1.06 -12.56 -0.34
CA LYS A 25 -1.74 -11.26 -0.41
C LYS A 25 -1.48 -10.41 0.84
N GLU A 26 -1.45 -11.00 2.02
CA GLU A 26 -1.20 -10.28 3.27
C GLU A 26 0.19 -9.65 3.29
N GLU A 27 1.20 -10.37 2.77
CA GLU A 27 2.57 -9.84 2.64
C GLU A 27 2.63 -8.70 1.64
N ALA A 28 1.95 -8.83 0.50
CA ALA A 28 1.86 -7.76 -0.50
C ALA A 28 1.19 -6.50 0.06
N VAL A 29 0.11 -6.63 0.85
CA VAL A 29 -0.57 -5.50 1.50
C VAL A 29 0.33 -4.84 2.54
N ARG A 30 1.05 -5.63 3.35
CA ARG A 30 2.01 -5.07 4.33
C ARG A 30 3.14 -4.31 3.64
N GLU A 31 3.71 -4.87 2.58
CA GLU A 31 4.74 -4.18 1.79
C GLU A 31 4.21 -2.87 1.21
N LEU A 32 3.00 -2.89 0.65
CA LEU A 32 2.35 -1.70 0.09
C LEU A 32 2.24 -0.58 1.14
N LEU A 33 1.72 -0.89 2.33
CA LEU A 33 1.55 0.09 3.41
C LEU A 33 2.89 0.59 3.97
N GLU A 34 3.88 -0.30 4.07
CA GLU A 34 5.23 0.05 4.50
C GLU A 34 5.89 1.03 3.52
N ARG A 35 5.73 0.80 2.20
CA ARG A 35 6.27 1.68 1.13
C ARG A 35 5.55 3.02 1.07
N ALA A 36 4.25 3.03 1.33
CA ALA A 36 3.47 4.25 1.51
C ALA A 36 3.69 4.93 2.89
N ASN A 37 4.60 4.40 3.71
CA ASN A 37 5.00 4.94 5.01
C ASN A 37 3.87 5.03 6.06
N TYR A 38 2.81 4.22 5.94
CA TYR A 38 1.77 4.14 6.95
C TYR A 38 2.22 3.26 8.12
N ARG A 39 2.07 3.79 9.34
CA ARG A 39 2.39 3.08 10.58
C ARG A 39 1.42 3.45 11.69
N GLU A 40 1.24 2.53 12.63
CA GLU A 40 0.60 2.84 13.90
C GLU A 40 1.64 3.24 14.95
N LYS A 41 1.45 4.39 15.59
CA LYS A 41 2.32 4.92 16.64
C LYS A 41 1.48 5.48 17.78
N ASN A 42 1.61 4.89 18.98
CA ASN A 42 0.83 5.28 20.16
C ASN A 42 -0.70 5.24 19.94
N GLY A 43 -1.19 4.25 19.18
CA GLY A 43 -2.61 4.11 18.84
C GLY A 43 -3.13 5.13 17.82
N LYS A 44 -2.24 5.84 17.15
CA LYS A 44 -2.57 6.78 16.07
C LYS A 44 -2.00 6.29 14.74
N LEU A 45 -2.76 6.45 13.68
CA LEU A 45 -2.25 6.28 12.32
C LEU A 45 -1.34 7.45 11.97
N THR A 46 -0.20 7.12 11.37
CA THR A 46 0.79 8.09 10.92
C THR A 46 1.24 7.75 9.50
N GLN A 47 1.58 8.78 8.72
CA GLN A 47 2.18 8.67 7.40
C GLN A 47 3.39 9.61 7.36
N TYR A 48 4.56 9.13 6.93
CA TYR A 48 5.80 9.92 6.90
C TYR A 48 6.13 10.67 8.22
N MET A 49 5.80 10.08 9.37
CA MET A 49 5.93 10.62 10.74
C MET A 49 4.85 11.61 11.18
N ASP A 50 3.99 12.07 10.28
CA ASP A 50 2.87 12.95 10.59
C ASP A 50 1.60 12.17 10.88
N GLN A 51 0.69 12.74 11.66
CA GLN A 51 -0.60 12.12 11.96
C GLN A 51 -1.45 12.10 10.69
N CYS A 52 -2.01 10.93 10.35
CA CYS A 52 -2.91 10.77 9.23
C CYS A 52 -4.35 10.65 9.76
N ASP A 53 -5.21 11.56 9.34
CA ASP A 53 -6.63 11.62 9.74
C ASP A 53 -7.59 11.16 8.62
N GLU A 54 -7.05 10.69 7.48
CA GLU A 54 -7.83 10.23 6.32
C GLU A 54 -8.51 8.87 6.56
N TYR A 55 -7.97 8.09 7.50
CA TYR A 55 -8.46 6.76 7.85
C TYR A 55 -8.61 6.66 9.37
N ASP A 56 -9.60 5.91 9.81
CA ASP A 56 -9.92 5.76 11.24
C ASP A 56 -8.80 5.05 12.03
N SER A 57 -8.17 4.03 11.43
CA SER A 57 -7.08 3.27 12.04
C SER A 57 -6.19 2.58 11.00
N PHE A 58 -5.02 2.10 11.43
CA PHE A 58 -4.17 1.25 10.59
C PHE A 58 -4.87 -0.05 10.18
N ALA A 59 -5.70 -0.62 11.06
CA ALA A 59 -6.46 -1.83 10.76
C ALA A 59 -7.52 -1.57 9.68
N ASP A 60 -8.20 -0.43 9.72
CA ASP A 60 -9.18 -0.05 8.72
C ASP A 60 -8.53 0.20 7.36
N LEU A 61 -7.41 0.95 7.34
CA LEU A 61 -6.60 1.14 6.14
C LEU A 61 -6.12 -0.20 5.56
N TYR A 62 -5.62 -1.10 6.40
CA TYR A 62 -5.22 -2.45 5.98
C TYR A 62 -6.38 -3.19 5.32
N ASN A 63 -7.57 -3.16 5.92
CA ASN A 63 -8.75 -3.84 5.37
C ASN A 63 -9.21 -3.24 4.04
N ILE A 64 -9.10 -1.92 3.88
CA ILE A 64 -9.40 -1.21 2.62
C ILE A 64 -8.43 -1.67 1.53
N VAL A 65 -7.12 -1.62 1.79
CA VAL A 65 -6.11 -2.04 0.81
C VAL A 65 -6.20 -3.54 0.54
N PHE A 66 -6.48 -4.36 1.55
CA PHE A 66 -6.70 -5.79 1.37
C PHE A 66 -7.90 -6.06 0.46
N SER A 67 -8.98 -5.29 0.59
CA SER A 67 -10.18 -5.48 -0.23
C SER A 67 -10.00 -4.94 -1.65
N ASN A 68 -9.47 -3.72 -1.78
CA ASN A 68 -9.37 -3.00 -3.04
C ASN A 68 -8.12 -3.34 -3.84
N MET A 69 -7.11 -3.92 -3.18
CA MET A 69 -5.79 -4.21 -3.77
C MET A 69 -5.11 -2.95 -4.33
N GLU A 70 -5.44 -1.79 -3.77
CA GLU A 70 -4.98 -0.49 -4.21
C GLU A 70 -5.04 0.50 -3.05
N LEU A 71 -4.11 1.44 -3.07
CA LEU A 71 -4.08 2.64 -2.25
C LEU A 71 -3.78 3.83 -3.17
N VAL A 72 -4.65 4.83 -3.15
CA VAL A 72 -4.49 6.06 -3.95
C VAL A 72 -4.29 7.22 -2.99
N ASP A 73 -3.16 7.88 -3.14
CA ASP A 73 -2.79 9.13 -2.47
C ASP A 73 -2.32 10.11 -3.56
N VAL A 74 -1.28 10.92 -3.32
CA VAL A 74 -0.54 11.66 -4.34
C VAL A 74 -0.10 10.73 -5.48
N ASP A 75 0.37 9.54 -5.11
CA ASP A 75 0.74 8.46 -6.02
C ASP A 75 -0.15 7.23 -5.81
N ILE A 76 -0.04 6.24 -6.70
CA ILE A 76 -0.85 5.03 -6.63
C ILE A 76 0.04 3.85 -6.26
N TYR A 77 -0.37 3.10 -5.24
CA TYR A 77 0.18 1.78 -4.96
C TYR A 77 -0.86 0.72 -5.30
N ARG A 78 -0.48 -0.26 -6.12
CA ARG A 78 -1.42 -1.28 -6.62
C ARG A 78 -0.85 -2.69 -6.48
N ILE A 79 -1.69 -3.62 -6.05
CA ILE A 79 -1.40 -5.05 -6.03
C ILE A 79 -2.11 -5.69 -7.22
N THR A 80 -1.34 -6.32 -8.11
CA THR A 80 -1.89 -7.12 -9.21
C THR A 80 -1.76 -8.60 -8.90
N GLU A 81 -2.87 -9.33 -9.00
CA GLU A 81 -2.90 -10.78 -8.87
C GLU A 81 -2.69 -11.45 -10.22
N ILE A 82 -1.75 -12.39 -10.28
CA ILE A 82 -1.46 -13.19 -11.46
C ILE A 82 -1.75 -14.65 -11.14
N PRO A 83 -2.73 -15.29 -11.80
CA PRO A 83 -2.91 -16.74 -11.70
C PRO A 83 -1.72 -17.46 -12.31
N LEU A 84 -1.27 -18.53 -11.65
CA LEU A 84 -0.20 -19.42 -12.15
C LEU A 84 -0.82 -20.53 -13.00
#